data_AF-A0A352KK88-F1
#
_entry.id   AF-A0A352KK88-F1
#
_cell.length_a   1.000
_cell.length_b   1.000
_cell.length_c   1.000
_cell.angle_alpha   90.00
_cell.angle_beta   90.00
_cell.angle_gamma   90.00
#
_symmetry.space_group_name_H-M   'P 1'
#
loop_
_entity.id
_entity.type
_entity.pdbx_description
1 polymer ?
#
loop_
_entity_poly.entity_id
_entity_poly.type
_entity_poly.pdbx_seq_one_letter_code
_entity_poly.pdbx_strand_id
1 'polypeptide(L)' 'MDAEVAKSDSQAIQLKCNLFTLTVVELHSTNEKLLRKELVKKVEQAPKFFQQTPVVIALDKLNKETEIDFG' A
#
# COMPACT_ATOMS: atom_id res chain seq x y z
N MET A 1 -51.11 -0.53 17.52
CA MET A 1 -50.44 0.31 18.52
C MET A 1 -49.00 -0.11 18.53
N ASP A 2 -48.24 0.73 17.85
CA ASP A 2 -46.93 0.52 17.28
C ASP A 2 -45.85 0.47 18.35
N ALA A 3 -44.96 -0.51 18.24
CA ALA A 3 -43.63 -0.40 18.84
C ALA A 3 -42.65 -0.27 17.68
N GLU A 4 -42.59 0.94 17.12
CA GLU A 4 -41.46 1.37 16.29
C GLU A 4 -40.23 1.38 17.20
N VAL A 5 -39.43 0.32 17.11
CA VAL A 5 -38.16 0.21 17.82
C VAL A 5 -37.23 1.26 17.25
N ALA A 6 -36.99 2.30 18.05
CA ALA A 6 -36.06 3.38 17.74
C ALA A 6 -34.68 2.82 17.35
N LYS A 7 -34.31 2.99 16.08
CA LYS A 7 -32.92 2.86 15.64
C LYS A 7 -32.11 3.92 16.39
N SER A 8 -31.38 3.49 17.41
CA SER A 8 -30.45 4.35 18.13
C SER A 8 -29.30 4.72 17.19
N ASP A 9 -29.31 5.95 16.71
CA ASP A 9 -28.33 6.58 15.82
C ASP A 9 -27.01 6.87 16.55
N SER A 10 -26.56 5.97 17.43
CA SER A 10 -25.51 6.21 18.43
C SER A 10 -24.23 5.40 18.19
N GLN A 11 -23.97 4.94 16.96
CA GLN A 11 -22.72 4.25 16.65
C GLN A 11 -21.68 5.22 16.09
N ALA A 12 -20.90 5.83 16.98
CA ALA A 12 -19.86 6.80 16.60
C ALA A 12 -18.63 6.15 15.93
N ILE A 13 -18.38 4.86 16.17
CA ILE A 13 -17.22 4.13 15.64
C ILE A 13 -17.64 2.70 15.28
N GLN A 14 -17.14 2.22 14.14
CA GLN A 14 -17.20 0.82 13.75
C GLN A 14 -15.81 0.38 13.27
N LEU A 15 -15.24 -0.61 13.95
CA LEU A 15 -14.04 -1.31 13.48
C LEU A 15 -14.45 -2.34 12.44
N LYS A 16 -13.85 -2.27 11.25
CA LYS A 16 -14.01 -3.26 10.19
C LYS A 16 -12.66 -3.82 9.81
N CYS A 17 -12.55 -5.14 9.79
CA CYS A 17 -11.40 -5.82 9.21
C CYS A 17 -11.72 -6.11 7.75
N ASN A 18 -11.28 -5.22 6.86
CA ASN A 18 -11.49 -5.38 5.43
C ASN A 18 -10.25 -6.01 4.80
N LEU A 19 -10.47 -6.97 3.91
CA LEU A 19 -9.41 -7.46 3.02
C LEU A 19 -9.25 -6.47 1.87
N PHE A 20 -8.05 -5.91 1.74
CA PHE A 20 -7.68 -5.05 0.61
C PHE A 20 -6.62 -5.76 -0.22
N THR A 21 -6.87 -5.88 -1.52
CA THR A 21 -5.84 -6.29 -2.47
C THR A 21 -4.98 -5.09 -2.80
N LEU A 22 -3.72 -5.13 -2.39
CA LEU A 22 -2.74 -4.08 -2.70
C LEU A 22 -1.67 -4.64 -3.62
N THR A 23 -1.18 -3.79 -4.51
CA THR A 23 0.02 -4.07 -5.28
C THR A 23 1.24 -3.89 -4.38
N VAL A 24 2.11 -4.89 -4.37
CA VAL A 24 3.38 -4.84 -3.63
C VAL A 24 4.54 -4.80 -4.62
N VAL A 25 5.49 -3.89 -4.39
CA VAL A 25 6.80 -3.88 -5.04
C VAL A 25 7.83 -4.29 -4.00
N GLU A 26 8.42 -5.47 -4.18
CA GLU A 26 9.47 -5.99 -3.30
C GLU A 26 10.82 -5.41 -3.70
N LEU A 27 11.52 -4.80 -2.74
CA LEU A 27 12.87 -4.28 -2.94
C LEU A 27 13.90 -5.35 -2.59
N HIS A 28 14.79 -5.62 -3.55
CA HIS A 28 15.88 -6.58 -3.40
C HIS A 28 17.27 -5.93 -3.33
N SER A 29 17.35 -4.61 -3.49
CA SER A 29 18.59 -3.84 -3.45
C SER A 29 18.32 -2.42 -2.94
N THR A 30 19.31 -1.80 -2.31
CA THR A 30 19.29 -0.37 -1.96
C THR A 30 20.16 0.49 -2.88
N ASN A 31 20.72 -0.10 -3.94
CA ASN A 31 21.47 0.66 -4.93
C ASN A 31 20.50 1.59 -5.70
N GLU A 32 20.54 2.87 -5.36
CA GLU A 32 19.66 3.89 -5.92
C GLU A 32 19.65 3.92 -7.46
N LYS A 33 20.82 3.77 -8.10
CA LYS A 33 20.93 3.78 -9.57
C LYS A 33 20.20 2.59 -10.18
N LEU A 34 20.34 1.41 -9.57
CA LEU A 34 19.66 0.20 -10.01
C LEU A 34 18.15 0.32 -9.80
N LEU A 35 17.74 0.74 -8.59
CA LEU A 35 16.34 0.96 -8.24
C LEU A 35 15.66 1.91 -9.22
N ARG A 36 16.26 3.07 -9.48
CA ARG A 36 15.71 4.06 -10.41
C ARG A 36 15.57 3.50 -11.81
N LYS A 37 16.58 2.80 -12.31
CA LYS A 37 16.55 2.18 -13.64
C LYS A 37 15.42 1.16 -13.77
N GLU A 38 15.27 0.27 -12.79
CA GLU A 38 14.26 -0.78 -12.83
C GLU A 38 12.84 -0.23 -12.62
N LEU A 39 12.69 0.74 -11.71
CA LEU A 39 11.41 1.38 -11.45
C LEU A 39 10.90 2.12 -12.70
N VAL A 40 11.75 2.90 -13.37
CA VAL A 40 11.39 3.57 -14.64
C VAL A 40 10.92 2.54 -15.66
N LYS A 41 11.67 1.45 -15.84
CA LYS A 41 11.30 0.39 -16.78
C LYS A 41 9.95 -0.25 -16.43
N LYS A 42 9.65 -0.48 -15.15
CA LYS A 42 8.35 -1.01 -14.71
C LYS A 42 7.21 -0.03 -14.93
N VAL A 43 7.43 1.26 -14.66
CA VAL A 43 6.45 2.32 -14.90
C VAL A 43 6.15 2.46 -16.39
N GLU A 44 7.16 2.46 -17.25
CA GLU A 44 7.01 2.54 -18.71
C GLU A 44 6.20 1.36 -19.28
N GLN A 45 6.36 0.16 -18.69
CA GLN A 45 5.59 -1.02 -19.10
C GLN A 45 4.10 -0.92 -18.77
N ALA A 46 3.74 -0.25 -17.67
CA ALA A 46 2.34 -0.13 -17.25
C ALA A 46 2.03 1.26 -16.66
N PRO A 47 2.07 2.34 -17.45
CA PRO A 47 1.99 3.71 -16.91
C PRO A 47 0.67 3.98 -16.18
N LYS A 48 -0.45 3.51 -16.76
CA LYS A 48 -1.79 3.67 -16.19
C LYS A 48 -1.93 2.97 -14.84
N PHE A 49 -1.31 1.79 -14.69
CA PHE A 49 -1.38 1.04 -13.45
C PHE A 49 -0.75 1.81 -12.28
N PHE A 50 0.47 2.33 -12.46
CA PHE A 50 1.18 3.08 -11.43
C PHE A 50 0.61 4.48 -11.16
N GLN A 51 -0.17 5.04 -12.10
CA GLN A 51 -0.89 6.31 -11.90
C GLN A 51 -2.20 6.13 -11.11
N GLN A 52 -2.86 4.98 -11.23
CA GLN A 52 -4.21 4.77 -10.72
C GLN A 52 -4.29 3.86 -9.49
N THR A 53 -3.21 3.14 -9.19
CA THR A 53 -3.19 2.12 -8.12
C THR A 53 -2.20 2.51 -7.05
N PRO A 54 -2.59 2.53 -5.75
CA PRO A 54 -1.63 2.66 -4.68
C PRO A 54 -0.70 1.45 -4.65
N VAL A 55 0.57 1.69 -4.32
CA VAL A 55 1.59 0.65 -4.25
C VAL A 55 2.23 0.65 -2.88
N VAL A 56 2.42 -0.54 -2.31
CA VAL A 56 3.20 -0.75 -1.09
C VAL A 56 4.62 -1.16 -1.49
N ILE A 57 5.61 -0.50 -0.90
CA ILE A 57 7.01 -0.86 -1.06
C ILE A 57 7.41 -1.78 0.09
N ALA A 58 7.74 -3.04 -0.22
CA ALA A 58 8.14 -4.03 0.77
C ALA A 58 9.67 -4.09 0.89
N LEU A 59 10.17 -4.00 2.13
CA LEU A 59 11.60 -3.92 2.46
C LEU A 59 12.12 -5.19 3.16
N ASP A 60 11.26 -6.19 3.38
CA ASP A 60 11.58 -7.40 4.15
C ASP A 60 12.64 -8.29 3.48
N LYS A 61 12.90 -8.10 2.19
CA LYS A 61 13.92 -8.81 1.42
C LYS A 61 15.28 -8.12 1.37
N LEU A 62 15.40 -6.92 1.93
CA LEU A 62 16.68 -6.23 2.04
C LEU A 62 17.51 -6.84 3.17
N ASN A 63 18.81 -6.92 2.98
CA ASN A 63 19.71 -7.37 4.05
C ASN A 63 19.55 -6.46 5.27
N LYS A 64 19.41 -7.05 6.46
CA LYS A 64 19.09 -6.32 7.71
C LYS A 64 20.11 -5.25 8.11
N GLU A 65 21.32 -5.31 7.56
CA GLU A 65 22.39 -4.33 7.81
C GLU A 65 22.29 -3.11 6.89
N THR A 66 21.30 -3.05 6.01
CA THR A 66 21.18 -1.97 5.04
C THR A 66 20.39 -0.82 5.64
N GLU A 67 21.11 0.25 6.00
CA GLU A 67 20.50 1.51 6.38
C GLU A 67 19.84 2.15 5.15
N ILE A 68 18.53 2.41 5.24
CA ILE A 68 17.77 3.11 4.21
C ILE A 68 17.52 4.51 4.73
N ASP A 69 18.15 5.47 4.09
CA ASP A 69 17.94 6.89 4.34
C ASP A 69 16.72 7.37 3.55
N PHE A 70 15.74 7.93 4.24
CA PHE A 70 14.54 8.50 3.64
C PHE A 70 14.60 10.03 3.50
N GLY A 71 15.73 10.66 3.90
CA GLY A 71 15.89 12.11 3.97
C GLY A 71 15.29 12.70 5.23
#